data_AF-A0A8T5HYY4-F1
#
_entry.id   AF-A0A8T5HYY4-F1
#
_cell.length_a   1.000
_cell.length_b   1.000
_cell.length_c   1.000
_cell.angle_alpha   90.00
_cell.angle_beta   90.00
_cell.angle_gamma   90.00
#
_symmetry.space_group_name_H-M   'P 1'
#
loop_
_entity.id
_entity.type
_entity.pdbx_description
1 polymer ?
#
loop_
_entity_poly.entity_id
_entity_poly.type
_entity_poly.pdbx_seq_one_letter_code
_entity_poly.pdbx_strand_id
1 'polypeptide(L)'
;MEWNTNKAVKELPEIIAKSFQKEADYLYEDLQTNRLSVILIPAPKPSFSNHKIRIAESHNPEWYSTQYHFYSHFKRKRCTKALDRIRKNKDRDYKTNPFRYDARMRELILTRLVEGYVFEGTEIYPNQNVKKYFNKSIDDYIGEN
;
A
#
# COMPACT_ATOMS: atom_id res chain seq x y z
N MET A 1 4.32 -2.30 25.53
CA MET A 1 3.39 -1.45 24.75
C MET A 1 3.33 -2.04 23.36
N GLU A 2 2.19 -2.57 22.92
CA GLU A 2 2.05 -3.23 21.62
C GLU A 2 2.21 -2.22 20.47
N TRP A 3 2.83 -2.66 19.36
CA TRP A 3 2.94 -1.83 18.17
C TRP A 3 1.64 -1.87 17.38
N ASN A 4 1.25 -0.75 16.76
CA ASN A 4 0.14 -0.71 15.81
C ASN A 4 0.48 0.22 14.64
N THR A 5 -0.36 0.23 13.61
CA THR A 5 -0.12 0.99 12.37
C THR A 5 -0.07 2.51 12.57
N ASN A 6 -0.42 3.03 13.75
CA ASN A 6 -0.21 4.44 14.09
C ASN A 6 1.20 4.75 14.60
N LYS A 7 2.01 3.76 14.98
CA LYS A 7 3.40 3.95 15.41
C LYS A 7 4.38 3.82 14.25
N ALA A 8 5.51 4.51 14.34
CA ALA A 8 6.55 4.45 13.31
C ALA A 8 7.15 3.04 13.19
N VAL A 9 7.58 2.67 11.97
CA VAL A 9 8.19 1.36 11.69
C VAL A 9 9.49 1.16 12.48
N LYS A 10 10.23 2.24 12.77
CA LYS A 10 11.45 2.21 13.59
C LYS A 10 11.25 1.71 15.03
N GLU A 11 10.00 1.65 15.52
CA GLU A 11 9.68 1.09 16.84
C GLU A 11 9.54 -0.43 16.83
N LEU A 12 9.51 -1.05 15.64
CA LEU A 12 9.50 -2.51 15.50
C LEU A 12 10.90 -3.09 15.67
N PRO A 13 11.02 -4.38 16.03
CA PRO A 13 12.30 -5.09 15.95
C PRO A 13 12.89 -4.98 14.55
N GLU A 14 14.22 -4.87 14.46
CA GLU A 14 14.94 -4.57 13.22
C GLU A 14 14.53 -5.47 12.04
N ILE A 15 14.39 -6.78 12.29
CA ILE A 15 14.01 -7.76 11.27
C ILE A 15 12.59 -7.53 10.72
N ILE A 16 11.67 -7.07 11.57
CA ILE A 16 10.29 -6.75 11.19
C ILE A 16 10.27 -5.42 10.45
N ALA A 17 11.00 -4.41 10.96
CA ALA A 17 11.14 -3.10 10.32
C ALA A 17 11.71 -3.22 8.89
N LYS A 18 12.73 -4.08 8.69
CA LYS A 18 13.30 -4.37 7.35
C LYS A 18 12.28 -4.98 6.39
N SER A 19 11.37 -5.82 6.89
CA SER A 19 10.30 -6.40 6.07
C SER A 19 9.31 -5.33 5.60
N PHE A 20 8.95 -4.39 6.48
CA PHE A 20 8.14 -3.23 6.12
C PHE A 20 8.83 -2.33 5.10
N GLN A 21 10.13 -2.08 5.25
CA GLN A 21 10.91 -1.25 4.32
C GLN A 21 10.96 -1.88 2.93
N LYS A 22 11.21 -3.19 2.84
CA LYS A 22 11.24 -3.92 1.57
C LYS A 22 9.89 -3.88 0.84
N GLU A 23 8.79 -4.10 1.56
CA GLU A 23 7.45 -4.02 0.97
C GLU A 23 7.11 -2.57 0.56
N ALA A 24 7.51 -1.57 1.36
CA ALA A 24 7.33 -0.17 1.02
C ALA A 24 8.13 0.25 -0.22
N ASP A 25 9.32 -0.31 -0.42
CA ASP A 25 10.15 -0.07 -1.61
C ASP A 25 9.48 -0.65 -2.86
N TYR A 26 9.00 -1.90 -2.80
CA TYR A 26 8.21 -2.51 -3.86
C TYR A 26 6.99 -1.65 -4.23
N LEU A 27 6.15 -1.30 -3.25
CA LEU A 27 4.96 -0.48 -3.49
C LEU A 27 5.32 0.92 -4.03
N TYR A 28 6.46 1.46 -3.62
CA TYR A 28 6.94 2.75 -4.11
C TYR A 28 7.31 2.67 -5.60
N GLU A 29 8.10 1.69 -5.99
CA GLU A 29 8.53 1.46 -7.39
C GLU A 29 7.34 1.16 -8.29
N ASP A 30 6.44 0.29 -7.83
CA ASP A 30 5.21 -0.05 -8.55
C ASP A 30 4.32 1.20 -8.76
N LEU A 31 4.19 2.05 -7.74
CA LEU A 31 3.52 3.34 -7.86
C LEU A 31 4.33 4.40 -8.62
N GLN A 32 5.60 4.22 -8.93
CA GLN A 32 6.30 5.11 -9.87
C GLN A 32 6.08 4.66 -11.30
N THR A 33 6.20 3.36 -11.54
CA THR A 33 6.18 2.73 -12.86
C THR A 33 4.77 2.71 -13.45
N ASN A 34 3.78 2.27 -12.67
CA ASN A 34 2.42 2.04 -13.17
C ASN A 34 1.54 3.27 -12.96
N ARG A 35 1.56 4.19 -13.93
CA ARG A 35 0.72 5.39 -13.92
C ARG A 35 -0.38 5.27 -14.94
N LEU A 36 -1.61 5.62 -14.57
CA LEU A 36 -2.72 5.76 -15.53
C LEU A 36 -2.35 6.77 -16.64
N SER A 37 -2.26 6.28 -17.87
CA SER A 37 -2.15 7.08 -19.10
C SER A 37 -3.44 6.89 -19.88
N VAL A 38 -4.00 7.98 -20.40
CA VAL A 38 -5.23 7.98 -21.19
C VAL A 38 -4.95 8.69 -22.50
N ILE A 39 -5.22 8.01 -23.61
CA ILE A 39 -5.09 8.56 -24.96
C ILE A 39 -6.46 8.76 -25.59
N LEU A 40 -6.51 9.63 -26.59
CA LEU A 40 -7.71 9.88 -27.39
C LEU A 40 -7.58 9.18 -28.74
N ILE A 41 -8.46 8.22 -29.00
CA ILE A 41 -8.55 7.52 -30.28
C ILE A 41 -9.84 7.89 -31.00
N PRO A 42 -9.89 7.81 -32.35
CA PRO A 42 -11.15 7.97 -33.08
C PRO A 42 -12.23 7.01 -32.57
N ALA A 43 -13.46 7.50 -32.43
CA ALA A 43 -14.58 6.68 -32.01
C ALA A 43 -14.91 5.63 -33.09
N PRO A 44 -15.07 4.33 -32.74
CA PRO A 44 -15.44 3.29 -33.71
C PRO A 44 -16.80 3.56 -34.38
N LYS A 45 -17.70 4.25 -33.68
CA LYS A 45 -19.01 4.69 -34.17
C LYS A 45 -19.18 6.20 -33.89
N PRO A 46 -18.67 7.08 -34.76
CA PRO A 46 -18.63 8.51 -34.50
C PRO A 46 -20.00 9.16 -34.70
N SER A 47 -20.52 9.81 -33.66
CA SER A 47 -21.72 10.66 -33.75
C SER A 47 -21.52 11.99 -34.49
N PHE A 48 -20.28 12.46 -34.64
CA PHE A 48 -19.92 13.70 -35.34
C PHE A 48 -18.47 13.63 -35.86
N SER A 49 -18.11 14.56 -36.76
CA SER A 49 -16.76 14.63 -37.33
C SER A 49 -15.70 14.83 -36.24
N ASN A 50 -14.62 14.06 -36.29
CA ASN A 50 -13.55 14.03 -35.29
C ASN A 50 -13.97 13.60 -33.87
N HIS A 51 -15.10 12.90 -33.71
CA HIS A 51 -15.46 12.29 -32.42
C HIS A 51 -14.36 11.31 -31.99
N LYS A 52 -13.76 11.57 -30.81
CA LYS A 52 -12.76 10.71 -30.16
C LYS A 52 -13.28 10.16 -28.85
N ILE A 53 -12.86 8.94 -28.51
CA ILE A 53 -13.08 8.33 -27.20
C ILE A 53 -11.77 8.26 -26.43
N ARG A 54 -11.89 8.19 -25.09
CA ARG A 54 -10.77 7.97 -24.19
C ARG A 54 -10.56 6.48 -24.01
N ILE A 55 -9.32 6.02 -24.15
CA ILE A 55 -8.91 4.67 -23.79
C ILE A 55 -7.73 4.76 -22.82
N ALA A 56 -7.73 3.89 -21.81
CA ALA A 56 -6.59 3.76 -20.91
C ALA A 56 -5.47 3.00 -21.65
N GLU A 57 -4.34 3.67 -21.82
CA GLU A 57 -3.11 3.09 -22.39
C GLU A 57 -2.33 2.31 -21.33
N SER A 58 -2.39 2.76 -20.08
CA SER A 58 -1.80 2.10 -18.92
C SER A 58 -2.68 2.33 -17.69
N HIS A 59 -2.54 1.51 -16.66
CA HIS A 59 -3.37 1.55 -15.45
C HIS A 59 -2.54 1.86 -14.21
N ASN A 60 -3.21 2.28 -13.13
CA ASN A 60 -2.56 2.30 -11.81
C ASN A 60 -2.42 0.86 -11.29
N PRO A 61 -1.50 0.58 -10.35
CA PRO A 61 -1.48 -0.69 -9.65
C PRO A 61 -2.85 -1.03 -9.07
N GLU A 62 -3.17 -2.33 -9.07
CA GLU A 62 -4.43 -2.83 -8.52
C GLU A 62 -4.60 -2.40 -7.06
N TRP A 63 -3.58 -2.62 -6.22
CA TRP A 63 -3.62 -2.22 -4.82
C TRP A 63 -3.92 -0.72 -4.65
N TYR A 64 -3.35 0.15 -5.50
CA TYR A 64 -3.59 1.59 -5.41
C TYR A 64 -5.01 1.94 -5.83
N SER A 65 -5.51 1.28 -6.88
CA SER A 65 -6.88 1.45 -7.35
C SER A 65 -7.89 1.02 -6.27
N THR A 66 -7.62 -0.08 -5.59
CA THR A 66 -8.39 -0.57 -4.43
C THR A 66 -8.38 0.44 -3.28
N GLN A 67 -7.21 0.97 -2.90
CA GLN A 67 -7.12 2.01 -1.87
C GLN A 67 -7.85 3.31 -2.26
N TYR A 68 -7.77 3.70 -3.54
CA TYR A 68 -8.48 4.87 -4.06
C TYR A 68 -10.00 4.69 -4.02
N HIS A 69 -10.48 3.47 -4.29
CA HIS A 69 -11.89 3.13 -4.20
C HIS A 69 -12.40 3.20 -2.75
N PHE A 70 -11.67 2.62 -1.79
CA PHE A 70 -12.10 2.58 -0.39
C PHE A 70 -11.95 3.91 0.35
N TYR A 71 -10.98 4.75 -0.02
CA TYR A 71 -10.70 5.99 0.68
C TYR A 71 -10.93 7.20 -0.22
N SER A 72 -12.02 7.94 0.05
CA SER A 72 -12.25 9.23 -0.60
C SER A 72 -11.05 10.16 -0.40
N HIS A 73 -10.63 10.83 -1.48
CA HIS A 73 -9.45 11.71 -1.51
C HIS A 73 -8.10 11.02 -1.26
N PHE A 74 -7.94 9.75 -1.61
CA PHE A 74 -6.63 9.09 -1.62
C PHE A 74 -5.75 9.67 -2.74
N LYS A 75 -4.71 10.42 -2.35
CA LYS A 75 -3.84 11.15 -3.30
C LYS A 75 -2.54 10.39 -3.54
N ARG A 76 -2.30 9.98 -4.79
CA ARG A 76 -1.04 9.33 -5.22
C ARG A 76 0.21 9.97 -4.66
N LYS A 77 0.39 11.29 -4.85
CA LYS A 77 1.56 12.05 -4.36
C LYS A 77 1.76 11.92 -2.84
N ARG A 78 0.70 11.80 -2.06
CA ARG A 78 0.78 11.62 -0.60
C ARG A 78 1.17 10.17 -0.24
N CYS A 79 0.64 9.19 -0.97
CA CYS A 79 1.03 7.78 -0.85
C CYS A 79 2.50 7.59 -1.19
N THR A 80 2.96 8.10 -2.34
CA THR A 80 4.37 8.08 -2.75
C THR A 80 5.28 8.66 -1.67
N LYS A 81 4.90 9.81 -1.09
CA LYS A 81 5.67 10.41 0.00
C LYS A 81 5.68 9.59 1.29
N ALA A 82 4.58 8.91 1.61
CA ALA A 82 4.49 8.05 2.79
C ALA A 82 5.34 6.78 2.61
N LEU A 83 5.22 6.10 1.46
CA LEU A 83 6.06 4.95 1.10
C LEU A 83 7.55 5.33 1.10
N ASP A 84 7.91 6.49 0.54
CA ASP A 84 9.29 6.98 0.58
C ASP A 84 9.83 7.21 1.99
N ARG A 85 8.97 7.63 2.94
CA ARG A 85 9.35 7.75 4.34
C ARG A 85 9.54 6.38 4.98
N ILE A 86 8.60 5.46 4.79
CA ILE A 86 8.64 4.11 5.39
C ILE A 86 9.87 3.35 4.89
N ARG A 87 10.11 3.29 3.58
CA ARG A 87 11.27 2.58 3.01
C ARG A 87 12.62 3.14 3.48
N LYS A 88 12.67 4.44 3.82
CA LYS A 88 13.86 5.12 4.36
C LYS A 88 13.94 5.10 5.90
N ASN A 89 13.01 4.43 6.58
CA ASN A 89 12.88 4.44 8.04
C ASN A 89 12.70 5.84 8.67
N LYS A 90 12.03 6.74 7.95
CA LYS A 90 11.79 8.16 8.31
C LYS A 90 10.31 8.47 8.51
N ASP A 91 9.46 7.45 8.58
CA ASP A 91 8.05 7.61 8.90
C ASP A 91 7.87 8.06 10.36
N ARG A 92 6.70 8.62 10.65
CA ARG A 92 6.40 9.20 11.95
C ARG A 92 5.13 8.60 12.53
N ASP A 93 5.00 8.70 13.85
CA ASP A 93 3.78 8.33 14.52
C ASP A 93 2.62 9.18 14.00
N TYR A 94 1.50 8.53 13.80
CA TYR A 94 0.24 9.19 13.57
C TYR A 94 -0.40 9.53 14.92
N LYS A 95 -0.29 10.80 15.32
CA LYS A 95 -1.00 11.34 16.49
C LYS A 95 -2.23 12.15 16.07
N THR A 96 -2.12 12.92 14.99
CA THR A 96 -3.19 13.59 14.21
C THR A 96 -2.61 14.01 12.82
N ASN A 97 -3.47 14.42 11.87
CA ASN A 97 -3.09 14.78 10.48
C ASN A 97 -1.92 15.78 10.46
N PRO A 98 -0.76 15.50 9.80
CA PRO A 98 -0.66 15.14 8.37
C PRO A 98 -0.27 13.68 8.05
N PHE A 99 0.03 12.83 9.05
CA PHE A 99 0.64 11.50 8.83
C PHE A 99 -0.36 10.36 8.60
N ARG A 100 -1.62 10.68 8.29
CA ARG A 100 -2.67 9.67 8.03
C ARG A 100 -2.27 8.69 6.92
N TYR A 101 -1.49 9.16 5.94
CA TYR A 101 -0.99 8.31 4.86
C TYR A 101 0.10 7.33 5.32
N ASP A 102 0.92 7.68 6.32
CA ASP A 102 1.93 6.77 6.85
C ASP A 102 1.23 5.60 7.54
N ALA A 103 0.21 5.89 8.36
CA ALA A 103 -0.59 4.85 9.00
C ALA A 103 -1.30 3.93 7.99
N ARG A 104 -1.93 4.50 6.95
CA ARG A 104 -2.59 3.70 5.90
C ARG A 104 -1.61 2.84 5.09
N MET A 105 -0.42 3.35 4.79
CA MET A 105 0.60 2.54 4.10
C MET A 105 1.15 1.45 5.01
N ARG A 106 1.33 1.72 6.32
CA ARG A 106 1.70 0.68 7.29
C ARG A 106 0.62 -0.39 7.41
N GLU A 107 -0.66 -0.02 7.40
CA GLU A 107 -1.79 -0.95 7.39
C GLU A 107 -1.77 -1.85 6.15
N LEU A 108 -1.68 -1.26 4.95
CA LEU A 108 -1.56 -2.03 3.71
C LEU A 108 -0.37 -3.00 3.72
N ILE A 109 0.80 -2.52 4.15
CA ILE A 109 2.02 -3.34 4.23
C ILE A 109 1.84 -4.47 5.24
N LEU A 110 1.28 -4.17 6.42
CA LEU A 110 1.04 -5.17 7.45
C LEU A 110 0.13 -6.29 6.93
N THR A 111 -1.02 -5.94 6.34
CA THR A 111 -1.96 -6.90 5.75
C THR A 111 -1.25 -7.79 4.73
N ARG A 112 -0.51 -7.20 3.78
CA ARG A 112 0.23 -7.97 2.76
C ARG A 112 1.29 -8.90 3.34
N LEU A 113 2.00 -8.47 4.39
CA LEU A 113 3.03 -9.28 5.04
C LEU A 113 2.45 -10.39 5.94
N VAL A 114 1.27 -10.19 6.54
CA VAL A 114 0.66 -11.16 7.48
C VAL A 114 -0.28 -12.14 6.79
N GLU A 115 -1.03 -11.67 5.80
CA GLU A 115 -2.08 -12.44 5.12
C GLU A 115 -1.62 -12.95 3.75
N GLY A 116 -0.62 -12.31 3.15
CA GLY A 116 -0.26 -12.55 1.75
C GLY A 116 -1.14 -11.73 0.80
N TYR A 117 -0.95 -11.91 -0.50
CA TYR A 117 -1.76 -11.25 -1.53
C TYR A 117 -1.58 -11.94 -2.89
N VAL A 118 -2.49 -11.67 -3.83
CA VAL A 118 -2.34 -12.06 -5.23
C VAL A 118 -1.76 -10.88 -6.01
N PHE A 119 -0.77 -11.15 -6.85
CA PHE A 119 -0.18 -10.18 -7.77
C PHE A 119 -0.03 -10.81 -9.15
N GLU A 120 -0.69 -10.23 -10.15
CA GLU A 120 -0.68 -10.72 -11.54
C GLU A 120 -1.01 -12.22 -11.64
N GLY A 121 -1.98 -12.68 -10.84
CA GLY A 121 -2.39 -14.10 -10.79
C GLY A 121 -1.45 -15.01 -9.99
N THR A 122 -0.35 -14.50 -9.45
CA THR A 122 0.57 -15.24 -8.60
C THR A 122 0.27 -14.99 -7.13
N GLU A 123 0.18 -16.06 -6.34
CA GLU A 123 0.02 -15.97 -4.89
C GLU A 123 1.36 -15.64 -4.21
N ILE A 124 1.38 -14.58 -3.41
CA ILE A 124 2.50 -14.20 -2.55
C ILE A 124 2.14 -14.55 -1.12
N TYR A 125 2.84 -15.55 -0.57
CA TYR A 125 2.57 -16.06 0.77
C TYR A 125 2.97 -15.08 1.89
N PRO A 126 2.33 -15.18 3.07
CA PRO A 126 2.72 -14.43 4.26
C PRO A 126 4.20 -14.53 4.61
N ASN A 127 4.75 -13.42 5.08
CA ASN A 127 6.05 -13.39 5.73
C ASN A 127 5.93 -14.00 7.14
N GLN A 128 6.49 -15.21 7.31
CA GLN A 128 6.35 -15.98 8.56
C GLN A 128 6.93 -15.27 9.78
N ASN A 129 7.98 -14.46 9.63
CA ASN A 129 8.56 -13.72 10.76
C ASN A 129 7.62 -12.60 11.22
N VAL A 130 7.02 -11.87 10.27
CA VAL A 130 6.07 -10.79 10.55
C VAL A 130 4.78 -11.37 11.13
N LYS A 131 4.22 -12.41 10.50
CA LYS A 131 3.04 -13.12 10.98
C LYS A 131 3.24 -13.65 12.40
N LYS A 132 4.37 -14.30 12.69
CA LYS A 132 4.69 -14.80 14.03
C LYS A 132 4.82 -13.67 15.06
N TYR A 133 5.40 -12.53 14.69
CA TYR A 133 5.53 -11.39 15.60
C TYR A 133 4.17 -10.81 16.01
N PHE A 134 3.25 -10.64 15.04
CA PHE A 134 1.94 -10.06 15.30
C PHE A 134 0.88 -11.07 15.78
N ASN A 135 1.04 -12.37 15.51
CA ASN A 135 0.13 -13.39 16.05
C ASN A 135 0.48 -13.76 17.49
N LYS A 136 1.75 -13.71 17.88
CA LYS A 136 2.16 -13.95 19.27
C LYS A 136 1.51 -12.98 20.26
N SER A 137 1.25 -11.74 19.86
CA SER A 137 0.55 -10.80 20.74
C SER A 137 -0.93 -11.13 20.95
N ILE A 138 -1.52 -12.01 20.13
CA ILE A 138 -2.91 -12.48 20.29
C ILE A 138 -2.95 -13.73 21.17
N ASP A 139 -2.03 -14.69 20.96
CA ASP A 139 -2.01 -15.94 21.72
C ASP A 139 -1.62 -15.74 23.20
N ASP A 140 -0.79 -14.74 23.52
CA ASP A 140 -0.46 -14.36 24.91
C ASP A 140 -1.67 -13.76 25.67
N TYR A 141 -2.79 -13.44 24.99
CA TYR A 141 -4.01 -12.91 25.61
C TYR A 141 -5.14 -13.93 25.77
N ILE A 142 -5.06 -15.11 25.14
CA ILE A 142 -6.08 -16.17 25.25
C ILE A 142 -5.68 -17.21 26.33
N GLY A 143 -4.47 -17.10 26.89
CA GLY A 143 -3.94 -18.00 27.93
C GLY A 143 -4.26 -17.62 29.39
N GLU A 144 -4.99 -16.53 29.65
CA GLU A 144 -5.48 -16.16 30.98
C GLU A 144 -7.00 -16.01 30.96
N ASN A 145 -7.72 -17.13 31.01
CA ASN A 145 -9.07 -17.23 31.57
C ASN A 145 -9.29 -18.64 32.11
#